data_AF-A0A8S0R5U9-F1
#
_entry.id   AF-A0A8S0R5U9-F1
#
_cell.length_a   1.000
_cell.length_b   1.000
_cell.length_c   1.000
_cell.angle_alpha   90.00
_cell.angle_beta   90.00
_cell.angle_gamma   90.00
#
_symmetry.space_group_name_H-M   'P 1'
#
loop_
_entity.id
_entity.type
_entity.pdbx_description
1 polymer ?
#
loop_
_entity_poly.entity_id
_entity_poly.type
_entity_poly.pdbx_seq_one_letter_code
_entity_poly.pdbx_strand_id
1 'polypeptide(L)'
;MGRSEQDELSVAQVFYPCMQCADVFFPKTNICQLGIDQHKVNVLAREYCDDIKRKNKPVILSHHMLLGLQEGQERMSKSDPSSSIYMEDEELKVERYADNGGPSRVLRNYHLIMKVGNCILGDLKPALAKALNQILQPVRDHFKNDPKAKELVKVKSYKVTK
;
A
#
# COMPACT_ATOMS: atom_id res chain seq x y z
N MET A 1 0.11 2.75 -13.81
CA MET A 1 1.39 3.49 -13.88
C MET A 1 1.21 4.92 -13.40
N GLY A 2 2.18 5.48 -12.69
CA GLY A 2 2.05 6.78 -12.01
C GLY A 2 2.21 8.04 -12.89
N ARG A 3 2.23 7.90 -14.21
CA ARG A 3 2.42 8.98 -15.20
C ARG A 3 1.28 9.00 -16.21
N SER A 4 1.01 10.16 -16.79
CA SER A 4 -0.07 10.37 -17.75
C SER A 4 0.47 10.35 -19.19
N GLU A 5 -0.40 10.07 -20.17
CA GLU A 5 -0.03 10.10 -21.60
C GLU A 5 0.29 11.52 -22.11
N GLN A 6 -0.05 12.54 -21.32
CA GLN A 6 0.15 13.96 -21.65
C GLN A 6 1.54 14.48 -21.24
N ASP A 7 2.29 13.71 -20.45
CA ASP A 7 3.65 14.04 -20.05
C ASP A 7 4.63 13.82 -21.22
N GLU A 8 5.73 14.57 -21.29
CA GLU A 8 6.81 14.26 -22.24
C GLU A 8 7.38 12.85 -21.94
N LEU A 9 7.03 11.90 -22.80
CA LEU A 9 7.42 10.51 -22.66
C LEU A 9 8.86 10.34 -23.15
N SER A 10 9.79 10.15 -22.21
CA SER A 10 11.14 9.72 -22.59
C SER A 10 11.14 8.26 -23.06
N VAL A 11 12.10 7.89 -23.92
CA VAL A 11 12.24 6.50 -24.43
C VAL A 11 12.32 5.47 -23.28
N ALA A 12 12.95 5.85 -22.16
CA ALA A 12 13.01 5.00 -20.96
C ALA A 12 11.63 4.63 -20.41
N GLN A 13 10.62 5.49 -20.59
CA GLN A 13 9.26 5.25 -20.13
C GLN A 13 8.52 4.22 -20.98
N VAL A 14 8.90 4.05 -22.25
CA VAL A 14 8.39 2.97 -23.11
C VAL A 14 9.02 1.63 -22.71
N PHE A 15 10.31 1.64 -22.36
CA PHE A 15 10.99 0.42 -21.91
C PHE A 15 10.49 -0.09 -20.56
N TYR A 16 10.01 0.80 -19.69
CA TYR A 16 9.54 0.41 -18.36
C TYR A 16 8.38 -0.63 -18.38
N PRO A 17 7.27 -0.42 -19.11
CA PRO A 17 6.23 -1.44 -19.33
C PRO A 17 6.76 -2.74 -19.93
N CYS A 18 7.67 -2.65 -20.91
CA CYS A 18 8.25 -3.82 -21.58
C CYS A 18 9.06 -4.68 -20.60
N MET A 19 9.88 -4.04 -19.75
CA MET A 19 10.65 -4.72 -18.70
C MET A 19 9.71 -5.32 -17.64
N GLN A 20 8.70 -4.58 -17.19
CA GLN A 20 7.70 -5.10 -16.25
C GLN A 20 6.96 -6.32 -16.80
N CYS A 21 6.63 -6.32 -18.09
CA CYS A 21 6.03 -7.48 -18.75
C CYS A 21 7.02 -8.67 -18.80
N ALA A 22 8.29 -8.42 -19.11
CA ALA A 22 9.33 -9.43 -19.13
C ALA A 22 9.58 -10.06 -17.73
N ASP A 23 9.49 -9.26 -16.67
CA ASP A 23 9.62 -9.68 -15.27
C ASP A 23 8.53 -10.66 -14.83
N VAL A 24 7.43 -10.81 -15.57
CA VAL A 24 6.46 -11.89 -15.31
C VAL A 24 7.01 -13.24 -15.75
N PHE A 25 7.80 -13.27 -16.83
CA PHE A 25 8.27 -14.50 -17.46
C PHE A 25 9.64 -14.95 -16.99
N PHE A 26 10.55 -14.01 -16.76
CA PHE A 26 11.93 -14.29 -16.39
C PHE A 26 12.06 -15.08 -15.07
N PRO A 27 11.44 -14.66 -13.94
CA PRO A 27 11.38 -15.44 -12.71
C PRO A 27 10.37 -16.61 -12.77
N LYS A 28 9.70 -16.85 -13.91
CA LYS A 28 8.69 -17.90 -14.11
C LYS A 28 7.50 -17.78 -13.14
N THR A 29 7.02 -16.57 -12.92
CA THR A 29 5.92 -16.28 -11.99
C THR A 29 4.62 -16.95 -12.43
N ASN A 30 3.98 -17.69 -11.51
CA ASN A 30 2.66 -18.25 -11.73
C ASN A 30 1.52 -17.29 -11.34
N ILE A 31 1.75 -16.43 -10.33
CA ILE A 31 0.76 -15.50 -9.79
C ILE A 31 1.37 -14.09 -9.72
N CYS A 32 0.81 -13.15 -10.47
CA CYS A 32 1.13 -11.73 -10.38
C CYS A 32 0.30 -11.10 -9.25
N GLN A 33 0.84 -11.09 -8.03
CA GLN A 33 0.23 -10.43 -6.87
C GLN A 33 0.77 -8.99 -6.77
N LEU A 34 0.02 -8.05 -7.32
CA LEU A 34 0.39 -6.63 -7.38
C LEU A 34 -0.84 -5.73 -7.17
N GLY A 35 -0.65 -4.44 -6.98
CA GLY A 35 -1.75 -3.48 -6.86
C GLY A 35 -2.59 -3.40 -8.14
N ILE A 36 -3.83 -2.93 -8.02
CA ILE A 36 -4.74 -2.74 -9.17
C ILE A 36 -4.19 -1.72 -10.19
N ASP A 37 -3.32 -0.81 -9.76
CA ASP A 37 -2.66 0.20 -10.59
C ASP A 37 -1.67 -0.39 -11.62
N GLN A 38 -1.25 -1.64 -11.40
CA GLN A 38 -0.40 -2.44 -12.30
C GLN A 38 -1.21 -3.43 -13.15
N HIS A 39 -2.55 -3.40 -13.06
CA HIS A 39 -3.40 -4.37 -13.77
C HIS A 39 -3.18 -4.34 -15.30
N LYS A 40 -3.03 -3.15 -15.90
CA LYS A 40 -2.82 -3.00 -17.35
C LYS A 40 -1.59 -3.77 -17.87
N VAL A 41 -0.44 -3.67 -17.19
CA VAL A 41 0.78 -4.38 -17.63
C VAL A 41 0.69 -5.88 -17.40
N ASN A 42 -0.03 -6.31 -16.35
CA ASN A 42 -0.27 -7.74 -16.12
C ASN A 42 -1.21 -8.34 -17.17
N VAL A 43 -2.23 -7.59 -17.63
CA VAL A 43 -3.08 -7.99 -18.75
C VAL A 43 -2.26 -8.08 -20.03
N LEU A 44 -1.39 -7.10 -20.31
CA LEU A 44 -0.46 -7.15 -21.44
C LEU A 44 0.42 -8.42 -21.41
N ALA A 45 0.92 -8.82 -20.24
CA ALA A 45 1.67 -10.07 -20.12
C ALA A 45 0.82 -11.30 -20.48
N ARG A 46 -0.48 -11.30 -20.16
CA ARG A 46 -1.38 -12.40 -20.56
C ARG A 46 -1.67 -12.39 -22.06
N GLU A 47 -1.88 -11.22 -22.66
CA GLU A 47 -2.07 -11.07 -24.10
C GLU A 47 -0.82 -11.55 -24.85
N TYR A 48 0.37 -11.18 -24.38
CA TYR A 48 1.62 -11.66 -24.94
C TYR A 48 1.75 -13.19 -24.90
N CYS A 49 1.20 -13.86 -23.87
CA CYS A 49 1.17 -15.32 -23.83
C CYS A 49 0.37 -15.94 -24.99
N ASP A 50 -0.68 -15.26 -25.46
CA ASP A 50 -1.46 -15.72 -26.61
C ASP A 50 -0.65 -15.65 -27.89
N ASP A 51 0.10 -14.56 -28.10
CA ASP A 51 0.95 -14.36 -29.27
C ASP A 51 2.06 -15.42 -29.37
N ILE A 52 2.72 -15.71 -28.23
CA ILE A 52 3.78 -16.74 -28.17
C ILE A 52 3.24 -18.16 -27.96
N LYS A 53 1.91 -18.35 -27.99
CA LYS A 53 1.22 -19.64 -27.79
C LYS A 53 1.63 -20.37 -26.51
N ARG A 54 1.90 -19.62 -25.44
CA ARG A 54 2.26 -20.17 -24.13
C ARG A 54 1.00 -20.60 -23.39
N LYS A 55 0.88 -21.90 -23.10
CA LYS A 55 -0.25 -22.47 -22.37
C LYS A 55 -0.33 -21.99 -20.91
N ASN A 56 0.82 -21.86 -20.25
CA ASN A 56 0.88 -21.44 -18.86
C ASN A 56 0.86 -19.91 -18.76
N LYS A 57 -0.36 -19.35 -18.68
CA LYS A 57 -0.59 -17.93 -18.47
C LYS A 57 -0.54 -17.58 -16.96
N PRO A 58 0.10 -16.47 -16.58
CA PRO A 58 0.14 -16.03 -15.19
C PRO A 58 -1.27 -15.67 -14.68
N VAL A 59 -1.59 -16.06 -13.45
CA VAL A 59 -2.82 -15.63 -12.76
C VAL A 59 -2.61 -14.21 -12.24
N ILE A 60 -3.53 -13.30 -12.53
CA ILE A 60 -3.46 -11.93 -12.01
C ILE A 60 -4.30 -11.88 -10.73
N LEU A 61 -3.66 -11.56 -9.60
CA LEU A 61 -4.31 -11.38 -8.31
C LEU A 61 -4.06 -9.94 -7.83
N SER A 62 -4.89 -9.03 -8.32
CA SER A 62 -4.79 -7.61 -7.98
C SER A 62 -5.40 -7.29 -6.63
N HIS A 63 -4.65 -6.64 -5.74
CA HIS A 63 -5.17 -6.16 -4.45
C HIS A 63 -5.63 -4.70 -4.51
N HIS A 64 -6.53 -4.33 -3.59
CA HIS A 64 -7.10 -2.98 -3.47
C HIS A 64 -6.04 -1.95 -3.04
N MET A 65 -6.13 -0.72 -3.54
CA MET A 65 -5.24 0.39 -3.16
C MET A 65 -5.66 0.99 -1.83
N LEU A 66 -4.75 1.04 -0.86
CA LEU A 66 -5.05 1.75 0.39
C LEU A 66 -5.27 3.24 0.11
N LEU A 67 -6.38 3.77 0.61
CA LEU A 67 -6.75 5.17 0.51
C LEU A 67 -5.76 6.04 1.30
N GLY A 68 -5.62 7.30 0.88
CA GLY A 68 -4.86 8.30 1.64
C GLY A 68 -5.59 8.69 2.93
N LEU A 69 -4.86 9.22 3.89
CA LEU A 69 -5.45 9.72 5.15
C LEU A 69 -6.23 11.02 4.98
N GLN A 70 -5.94 11.82 3.95
CA GLN A 70 -6.65 13.06 3.69
C GLN A 70 -7.89 12.82 2.82
N GLU A 71 -8.88 13.69 3.00
CA GLU A 71 -10.10 13.67 2.20
C GLU A 71 -9.80 13.93 0.71
N GLY A 72 -10.41 13.15 -0.17
CA GLY A 72 -10.21 13.24 -1.62
C GLY A 72 -8.98 12.51 -2.18
N GLN A 73 -8.18 11.84 -1.34
CA GLN A 73 -7.03 11.06 -1.81
C GLN A 73 -7.38 9.59 -2.08
N GLU A 74 -7.49 9.23 -3.35
CA GLU A 74 -7.81 7.87 -3.81
C GLU A 74 -6.72 6.83 -3.52
N ARG A 75 -5.49 7.27 -3.22
CA ARG A 75 -4.37 6.38 -2.90
C ARG A 75 -3.36 7.05 -1.98
N MET A 76 -2.79 6.25 -1.08
CA MET A 76 -1.62 6.63 -0.31
C MET A 76 -0.42 6.86 -1.25
N SER A 77 0.30 7.97 -1.10
CA SER A 77 1.39 8.30 -2.00
C SER A 77 2.56 8.98 -1.29
N LYS A 78 3.78 8.67 -1.74
CA LYS A 78 5.01 9.32 -1.26
C LYS A 78 5.07 10.82 -1.57
N SER A 79 4.19 11.32 -2.46
CA SER A 79 4.17 12.73 -2.84
C SER A 79 3.69 13.63 -1.70
N ASP A 80 2.85 13.11 -0.81
CA ASP A 80 2.35 13.83 0.36
C ASP A 80 2.63 12.99 1.61
N PRO A 81 3.67 13.34 2.41
CA PRO A 81 4.00 12.61 3.62
C PRO A 81 2.86 12.57 4.65
N SER A 82 1.95 13.54 4.65
CA SER A 82 0.83 13.58 5.58
C SER A 82 -0.36 12.70 5.17
N SER A 83 -0.33 12.17 3.94
CA SER A 83 -1.31 11.21 3.43
C SER A 83 -1.02 9.76 3.81
N SER A 84 0.19 9.49 4.31
CA SER A 84 0.77 8.16 4.39
C SER A 84 1.30 7.84 5.78
N ILE A 85 1.17 6.58 6.19
CA ILE A 85 1.81 6.06 7.41
C ILE A 85 2.95 5.16 6.96
N TYR A 86 4.16 5.46 7.42
CA TYR A 86 5.35 4.67 7.11
C TYR A 86 5.58 3.58 8.16
N MET A 87 6.32 2.54 7.78
CA MET A 87 6.46 1.32 8.58
C MET A 87 7.24 1.55 9.88
N GLU A 88 8.07 2.58 9.90
CA GLU A 88 8.91 2.99 11.01
C GLU A 88 8.46 4.29 11.69
N ASP A 89 7.27 4.81 11.35
CA ASP A 89 6.71 5.97 12.02
C ASP A 89 6.62 5.73 13.52
N GLU A 90 6.79 6.79 14.31
CA GLU A 90 6.61 6.73 15.76
C GLU A 90 5.19 6.29 16.13
N GLU A 91 4.98 5.96 17.40
CA GLU A 91 3.66 5.54 17.87
C GLU A 91 2.59 6.58 17.55
N LEU A 92 1.55 6.13 16.85
CA LEU A 92 0.40 6.94 16.52
C LEU A 92 -0.37 7.23 17.82
N LYS A 93 -0.34 8.48 18.27
CA LYS A 93 -1.08 8.94 19.46
C LYS A 93 -2.36 9.64 19.00
N VAL A 94 -3.50 8.98 19.21
CA VAL A 94 -4.82 9.56 18.96
C VAL A 94 -5.57 9.56 20.29
N GLU A 95 -5.82 10.76 20.82
CA GLU A 95 -6.54 10.92 22.09
C GLU A 95 -8.05 10.71 21.90
N ARG A 96 -8.68 10.09 22.90
CA ARG A 96 -10.14 9.95 22.97
C ARG A 96 -10.71 11.16 23.70
N TYR A 97 -11.55 11.94 23.03
CA TYR A 97 -12.28 13.04 23.67
C TYR A 97 -13.37 12.48 24.61
N ALA A 98 -13.45 13.04 25.83
CA ALA A 98 -14.25 12.53 26.95
C ALA A 98 -15.77 12.52 26.69
N ASP A 99 -16.26 13.32 25.73
CA ASP A 99 -17.69 13.48 25.43
C ASP A 99 -18.34 12.26 24.74
N ASN A 100 -17.55 11.24 24.38
CA ASN A 100 -17.99 10.05 23.63
C ASN A 100 -18.33 8.84 24.54
N GLY A 101 -18.78 9.10 25.77
CA GLY A 101 -19.00 8.10 26.83
C GLY A 101 -20.21 7.17 26.62
N GLY A 102 -20.02 6.08 25.86
CA GLY A 102 -20.90 4.92 25.85
C GLY A 102 -20.12 3.60 26.05
N PRO A 103 -20.79 2.48 26.42
CA PRO A 103 -20.12 1.21 26.67
C PRO A 103 -19.45 0.65 25.41
N SER A 104 -18.14 0.37 25.49
CA SER A 104 -17.34 -0.17 24.39
C SER A 104 -17.83 -1.57 23.98
N ARG A 105 -18.27 -1.72 22.72
CA ARG A 105 -18.62 -3.01 22.12
C ARG A 105 -17.52 -3.45 21.17
N VAL A 106 -16.97 -4.66 21.36
CA VAL A 106 -15.97 -5.24 20.45
C VAL A 106 -16.69 -5.93 19.29
N LEU A 107 -16.73 -5.27 18.13
CA LEU A 107 -17.24 -5.85 16.89
C LEU A 107 -16.08 -6.50 16.12
N ARG A 108 -16.21 -7.79 15.76
CA ARG A 108 -15.16 -8.57 15.08
C ARG A 108 -15.31 -8.62 13.55
N ASN A 109 -16.40 -8.10 12.99
CA ASN A 109 -16.75 -8.24 11.57
C ASN A 109 -16.91 -6.87 10.89
N TYR A 110 -16.22 -6.66 9.76
CA TYR A 110 -16.26 -5.42 8.97
C TYR A 110 -17.68 -5.03 8.55
N HIS A 111 -18.47 -6.00 8.10
CA HIS A 111 -19.89 -5.81 7.73
C HIS A 111 -20.77 -5.38 8.90
N LEU A 112 -20.48 -5.85 10.12
CA LEU A 112 -21.20 -5.44 11.31
C LEU A 112 -20.82 -4.02 11.73
N ILE A 113 -19.55 -3.62 11.57
CA ILE A 113 -19.09 -2.27 11.93
C ILE A 113 -19.76 -1.22 11.04
N MET A 114 -19.92 -1.48 9.73
CA MET A 114 -20.60 -0.54 8.82
C MET A 114 -22.13 -0.51 9.02
N LYS A 115 -22.75 -1.63 9.40
CA LYS A 115 -24.21 -1.70 9.65
C LYS A 115 -24.60 -1.14 11.02
N VAL A 116 -23.76 -1.31 12.02
CA VAL A 116 -23.95 -0.74 13.35
C VAL A 116 -23.40 0.68 13.30
N GLY A 117 -24.18 1.62 12.78
CA GLY A 117 -23.87 3.06 12.79
C GLY A 117 -23.75 3.70 14.20
N ASN A 118 -23.50 2.88 15.22
CA ASN A 118 -23.43 3.22 16.64
C ASN A 118 -22.00 3.09 17.22
N CYS A 119 -21.00 2.76 16.39
CA CYS A 119 -19.61 3.02 16.77
C CYS A 119 -19.42 4.54 16.76
N ILE A 120 -19.25 5.14 17.93
CA ILE A 120 -18.93 6.56 18.02
C ILE A 120 -17.61 6.75 17.25
N LEU A 121 -17.62 7.63 16.24
CA LEU A 121 -16.45 7.91 15.38
C LEU A 121 -15.18 8.22 16.20
N GLY A 122 -15.36 8.73 17.42
CA GLY A 122 -14.33 9.00 18.41
C GLY A 122 -13.61 7.77 19.00
N ASP A 123 -14.20 6.57 18.91
CA ASP A 123 -13.59 5.33 19.41
C ASP A 123 -12.86 4.54 18.31
N LEU A 124 -13.24 4.75 17.05
CA LEU A 124 -12.67 4.04 15.91
C LEU A 124 -11.22 4.46 15.65
N LYS A 125 -10.93 5.77 15.68
CA LYS A 125 -9.57 6.29 15.43
C LYS A 125 -8.56 5.81 16.49
N PRO A 126 -8.85 5.88 17.82
CA PRO A 126 -7.95 5.32 18.83
C PRO A 126 -7.77 3.81 18.72
N ALA A 127 -8.84 3.06 18.43
CA ALA A 127 -8.75 1.60 18.27
C ALA A 127 -7.88 1.21 17.07
N LEU A 128 -8.05 1.91 15.93
CA LEU A 128 -7.25 1.72 14.74
C LEU A 128 -5.77 2.07 15.00
N ALA A 129 -5.50 3.22 15.63
CA ALA A 129 -4.14 3.63 15.98
C ALA A 129 -3.45 2.59 16.87
N LYS A 130 -4.15 2.06 17.88
CA LYS A 130 -3.63 1.00 18.74
C LYS A 130 -3.30 -0.28 17.96
N ALA A 131 -4.20 -0.72 17.07
CA ALA A 131 -3.97 -1.92 16.26
C ALA A 131 -2.80 -1.72 15.28
N LEU A 132 -2.70 -0.55 14.63
CA LEU A 132 -1.58 -0.22 13.74
C LEU A 132 -0.25 -0.20 14.50
N ASN A 133 -0.21 0.42 15.69
CA ASN A 133 0.99 0.41 16.52
C ASN A 133 1.44 -1.02 16.86
N GLN A 134 0.51 -1.93 17.16
CA GLN A 134 0.84 -3.34 17.41
C GLN A 134 1.42 -4.04 16.17
N ILE A 135 0.88 -3.75 14.97
CA ILE A 135 1.35 -4.33 13.71
C ILE A 135 2.74 -3.79 13.35
N LEU A 136 3.01 -2.51 13.60
CA LEU A 136 4.28 -1.86 13.27
C LEU A 136 5.38 -2.11 14.31
N GLN A 137 5.02 -2.50 15.55
CA GLN A 137 5.99 -2.65 16.63
C GLN A 137 7.17 -3.58 16.32
N PRO A 138 6.98 -4.77 15.70
CA PRO A 138 8.11 -5.64 15.35
C PRO A 138 9.10 -5.00 14.38
N VAL A 139 8.60 -4.15 13.47
CA VAL A 139 9.45 -3.42 12.52
C VAL A 139 10.26 -2.35 13.26
N ARG A 140 9.62 -1.58 14.14
CA ARG A 140 10.30 -0.59 15.00
C ARG A 140 11.39 -1.23 15.84
N ASP A 141 11.09 -2.36 16.46
CA ASP A 141 12.05 -3.10 17.30
C ASP A 141 13.24 -3.61 16.47
N HIS A 142 13.00 -4.09 15.24
CA HIS A 142 14.07 -4.50 14.33
C HIS A 142 15.03 -3.34 14.02
N PHE A 143 14.49 -2.18 13.60
CA PHE A 143 15.32 -0.99 13.33
C PHE A 143 15.96 -0.39 14.59
N LYS A 144 15.44 -0.68 15.78
CA LYS A 144 16.02 -0.23 17.06
C LYS A 144 17.10 -1.16 17.61
N ASN A 145 17.05 -2.44 17.30
CA ASN A 145 17.94 -3.43 17.93
C ASN A 145 19.02 -3.95 16.98
N ASP A 146 18.79 -3.96 15.67
CA ASP A 146 19.76 -4.41 14.68
C ASP A 146 20.70 -3.26 14.22
N PRO A 147 22.01 -3.34 14.47
CA PRO A 147 22.97 -2.30 14.07
C PRO A 147 23.02 -2.05 12.56
N LYS A 148 22.83 -3.08 11.72
CA LYS A 148 22.83 -2.93 10.26
C LYS A 148 21.56 -2.24 9.79
N ALA A 149 20.41 -2.63 10.36
CA ALA A 149 19.14 -1.98 10.03
C ALA A 149 19.15 -0.49 10.40
N LYS A 150 19.77 -0.12 11.54
CA LYS A 150 19.96 1.28 11.94
C LYS A 150 20.72 2.10 10.90
N GLU A 151 21.79 1.54 10.32
CA GLU A 151 22.56 2.24 9.30
C GLU A 151 21.74 2.48 8.03
N LEU A 152 20.81 1.58 7.70
CA LEU A 152 19.92 1.73 6.54
C LEU A 152 18.85 2.81 6.73
N VAL A 153 18.61 3.31 7.95
CA VAL A 153 17.72 4.46 8.19
C VAL A 153 18.24 5.73 7.47
N LYS A 154 19.53 5.77 7.09
CA LYS A 154 20.11 6.81 6.21
C LYS A 154 19.35 6.97 4.88
N VAL A 155 18.57 5.98 4.44
CA VAL A 155 17.71 6.10 3.24
C VAL A 155 16.77 7.30 3.33
N LYS A 156 16.41 7.76 4.54
CA LYS A 156 15.59 8.97 4.77
C LYS A 156 16.25 10.27 4.32
N SER A 157 17.59 10.35 4.28
CA SER A 157 18.27 11.57 3.87
C SER A 157 18.29 11.78 2.35
N TYR A 158 17.88 10.77 1.57
CA TYR A 158 17.85 10.90 0.12
C TYR A 158 16.68 11.76 -0.33
N LYS A 159 16.98 12.73 -1.21
CA LYS A 159 15.95 13.55 -1.86
C LYS A 159 15.13 12.65 -2.80
N VAL A 160 13.82 12.62 -2.58
CA VAL A 160 12.90 11.90 -3.47
C VAL A 160 12.79 12.68 -4.79
N THR A 161 13.34 12.12 -5.87
CA THR A 161 13.20 12.65 -7.24
C THR A 161 12.05 11.96 -7.97
N LYS A 162 11.29 12.70 -8.79
CA LYS A 162 10.15 12.18 -9.57
C LYS A 162 10.54 11.80 -10.99
#